data_AF-A0A1S3J6N0-F1
#
_entry.id   AF-A0A1S3J6N0-F1
#
_cell.length_a   1.000
_cell.length_b   1.000
_cell.length_c   1.000
_cell.angle_alpha   90.00
_cell.angle_beta   90.00
_cell.angle_gamma   90.00
#
_symmetry.space_group_name_H-M   'P 1'
#
loop_
_entity.id
_entity.type
_entity.pdbx_description
1 polymer ?
#
loop_
_entity_poly.entity_id
_entity_poly.type
_entity_poly.pdbx_seq_one_letter_code
_entity_poly.pdbx_strand_id
1 'polypeptide(L)'
;MKIFVLLACCAAAANALVCPPDACKGATCTLLDEQACLAKGGAVRPGGMCGCCDVCITLLKEGDKCIQLLLLGVPATAECGEGLKCSPESQTCVKKNCLERKADFEGNLLTRVGAPKLNCEDNGDYSPKQCLGSKCMCVTKKGDRISNYMVNIWEALDMGCECARAEYEYSQKGGNDKPFNCDSKGNYFG
;
A
#
# COMPACT_ATOMS: atom_id res chain seq x y z
N MET A 1 31.45 41.89 44.09
CA MET A 1 32.03 41.17 42.95
C MET A 1 30.92 40.29 42.36
N LYS A 2 30.23 40.76 41.31
CA LYS A 2 29.09 40.06 40.68
C LYS A 2 29.61 39.33 39.44
N ILE A 3 29.72 38.00 39.53
CA ILE A 3 30.10 37.14 38.42
C ILE A 3 28.88 37.01 37.51
N PHE A 4 28.93 37.67 36.36
CA PHE A 4 27.97 37.44 35.28
C PHE A 4 28.37 36.15 34.56
N VAL A 5 27.67 35.06 34.88
CA VAL A 5 27.77 33.80 34.13
C VAL A 5 27.01 33.99 32.81
N LEU A 6 27.75 34.25 31.73
CA LEU A 6 27.23 34.22 30.37
C LEU A 6 26.89 32.76 30.02
N LEU A 7 25.62 32.40 30.18
CA LEU A 7 25.04 31.16 29.69
C LEU A 7 25.03 31.21 28.16
N ALA A 8 26.08 30.67 27.53
CA ALA A 8 26.12 30.45 26.10
C ALA A 8 25.09 29.36 25.74
N CYS A 9 23.91 29.80 25.33
CA CYS A 9 22.86 28.93 24.81
C CYS A 9 23.30 28.52 23.39
N CYS A 10 23.99 27.39 23.26
CA CYS A 10 24.20 26.75 21.96
C CYS A 10 22.82 26.28 21.46
N ALA A 11 22.15 27.11 20.67
CA ALA A 11 21.03 26.67 19.87
C ALA A 11 21.58 25.66 18.85
N ALA A 12 21.38 24.36 19.12
CA ALA A 12 21.62 23.34 18.12
C ALA A 12 20.60 23.57 17.00
N ALA A 13 21.03 24.26 15.94
CA ALA A 13 20.28 24.30 14.70
C ALA A 13 20.25 22.86 14.16
N ALA A 14 19.13 22.17 14.39
CA ALA A 14 18.85 20.92 13.70
C ALA A 14 18.62 21.26 12.22
N ASN A 15 19.71 21.34 11.46
CA ASN A 15 19.61 21.35 10.01
C ASN A 15 19.11 19.97 9.62
N ALA A 16 17.82 19.85 9.31
CA ALA A 16 17.32 18.69 8.59
C ALA A 16 18.22 18.54 7.35
N LEU A 17 18.78 17.34 7.14
CA LEU A 17 19.64 17.03 5.99
C LEU A 17 18.75 16.98 4.73
N VAL A 18 18.31 18.15 4.27
CA VAL A 18 17.48 18.33 3.09
C VAL A 18 18.41 18.57 1.91
N CYS A 19 18.22 17.78 0.86
CA CYS A 19 19.00 17.89 -0.36
C CYS A 19 18.62 19.17 -1.11
N PRO A 20 19.58 20.06 -1.43
CA PRO A 20 19.31 21.25 -2.21
C PRO A 20 18.90 20.87 -3.66
N PRO A 21 18.24 21.77 -4.41
CA PRO A 21 17.77 21.48 -5.77
C PRO A 21 18.86 21.03 -6.74
N ASP A 22 20.11 21.41 -6.49
CA ASP A 22 21.30 21.07 -7.28
C ASP A 22 22.13 19.93 -6.67
N ALA A 23 21.59 19.18 -5.70
CA ALA A 23 22.30 18.09 -5.02
C ALA A 23 22.88 17.02 -5.95
N CYS A 24 22.28 16.85 -7.13
CA CYS A 24 22.74 15.87 -8.13
C CYS A 24 23.78 16.43 -9.11
N LYS A 25 24.11 17.73 -9.01
CA LYS A 25 25.09 18.36 -9.90
C LYS A 25 26.50 17.85 -9.57
N GLY A 26 27.03 16.99 -10.44
CA GLY A 26 28.32 16.33 -10.24
C GLY A 26 28.23 14.95 -9.58
N ALA A 27 27.02 14.41 -9.40
CA ALA A 27 26.84 13.02 -9.01
C ALA A 27 27.32 12.08 -10.13
N THR A 28 28.15 11.12 -9.78
CA THR A 28 28.60 10.05 -10.68
C THR A 28 27.87 8.78 -10.32
N CYS A 29 26.94 8.34 -11.18
CA CYS A 29 26.19 7.11 -10.98
C CYS A 29 26.91 5.91 -11.58
N THR A 30 26.84 4.78 -10.88
CA THR A 30 27.28 3.49 -11.42
C THR A 30 26.26 2.96 -12.42
N LEU A 31 26.73 2.28 -13.47
CA LEU A 31 25.82 1.60 -14.41
C LEU A 31 25.02 0.52 -13.67
N LEU A 32 23.69 0.63 -13.75
CA LEU A 32 22.75 -0.35 -13.22
C LEU A 32 22.27 -1.25 -14.36
N ASP A 33 22.34 -2.56 -14.16
CA ASP A 33 21.68 -3.52 -15.05
C ASP A 33 20.19 -3.61 -14.69
N GLU A 34 19.39 -2.78 -15.36
CA GLU A 34 17.95 -2.72 -15.15
C GLU A 34 17.26 -4.04 -15.47
N GLN A 35 17.69 -4.74 -16.52
CA GLN A 35 17.09 -6.01 -16.91
C GLN A 35 17.35 -7.08 -15.86
N ALA A 36 18.57 -7.16 -15.31
CA ALA A 36 18.89 -8.07 -14.22
C ALA A 36 18.14 -7.72 -12.93
N CYS A 37 17.90 -6.43 -12.66
CA CYS A 37 17.08 -5.99 -11.52
C CYS A 37 15.64 -6.51 -11.64
N LEU A 38 14.99 -6.24 -12.76
CA LEU A 38 13.60 -6.64 -13.01
C LEU A 38 13.47 -8.17 -13.08
N ALA A 39 14.43 -8.87 -13.67
CA ALA A 39 14.45 -10.33 -13.76
C ALA A 39 14.49 -11.01 -12.37
N LYS A 40 15.03 -10.35 -11.35
CA LYS A 40 15.04 -10.82 -9.96
C LYS A 40 13.80 -10.40 -9.16
N GLY A 41 12.82 -9.75 -9.79
CA GLY A 41 11.64 -9.20 -9.13
C GLY A 41 11.91 -7.92 -8.33
N GLY A 42 13.03 -7.25 -8.60
CA GLY A 42 13.31 -5.92 -8.06
C GLY A 42 12.62 -4.81 -8.83
N ALA A 43 12.73 -3.59 -8.33
CA ALA A 43 12.22 -2.39 -8.98
C ALA A 43 13.31 -1.32 -9.07
N VAL A 44 13.41 -0.65 -10.21
CA VAL A 44 14.30 0.49 -10.38
C VAL A 44 13.64 1.72 -9.75
N ARG A 45 14.37 2.37 -8.84
CA ARG A 45 13.94 3.60 -8.15
C ARG A 45 15.09 4.61 -8.10
N PRO A 46 14.77 5.91 -8.08
CA PRO A 46 15.74 6.92 -7.66
C PRO A 46 16.18 6.63 -6.21
N GLY A 47 17.48 6.56 -5.99
CA GLY A 47 18.08 6.22 -4.70
C GLY A 47 19.50 6.78 -4.54
N GLY A 48 20.22 6.24 -3.56
CA GLY A 48 21.50 6.79 -3.12
C GLY A 48 21.34 8.09 -2.32
N MET A 49 22.45 8.81 -2.12
CA MET A 49 22.43 10.11 -1.46
C MET A 49 21.56 11.06 -2.27
N CYS A 50 20.51 11.61 -1.66
CA CYS A 50 19.56 12.54 -2.29
C CYS A 50 18.73 11.98 -3.46
N GLY A 51 18.70 10.66 -3.68
CA GLY A 51 17.91 10.07 -4.77
C GLY A 51 18.46 10.35 -6.17
N CYS A 52 19.74 10.72 -6.29
CA CYS A 52 20.33 11.20 -7.55
C CYS A 52 20.63 10.12 -8.59
N CYS A 53 20.66 8.84 -8.19
CA CYS A 53 21.02 7.74 -9.08
C CYS A 53 19.97 6.63 -9.00
N ASP A 54 19.76 5.92 -10.10
CA ASP A 54 18.91 4.74 -10.09
C ASP A 54 19.57 3.58 -9.33
N VAL A 55 18.77 2.91 -8.51
CA VAL A 55 19.17 1.73 -7.75
C VAL A 55 18.13 0.63 -7.93
N CYS A 56 18.58 -0.62 -7.78
CA CYS A 56 17.68 -1.75 -7.73
C CYS A 56 17.18 -1.96 -6.29
N ILE A 57 15.88 -1.79 -6.08
CA ILE A 57 15.21 -2.02 -4.80
C ILE A 57 14.58 -3.41 -4.79
N THR A 58 14.74 -4.13 -3.68
CA THR A 58 14.10 -5.43 -3.47
C THR A 58 12.64 -5.25 -3.06
N LEU A 59 11.70 -5.88 -3.76
CA LEU A 59 10.28 -5.85 -3.39
C LEU A 59 9.98 -6.94 -2.35
N LEU A 60 9.65 -6.51 -1.14
CA LEU A 60 9.28 -7.37 -0.01
C LEU A 60 7.83 -7.85 -0.15
N LYS A 61 7.58 -9.11 0.22
CA LYS A 61 6.26 -9.74 0.18
C LYS A 61 5.46 -9.45 1.44
N GLU A 62 4.16 -9.73 1.41
CA GLU A 62 3.32 -9.67 2.62
C GLU A 62 3.89 -10.59 3.71
N GLY A 63 4.06 -10.06 4.92
CA GLY A 63 4.65 -10.76 6.05
C GLY A 63 6.18 -10.60 6.19
N ASP A 64 6.89 -10.15 5.15
CA ASP A 64 8.33 -9.94 5.23
C ASP A 64 8.67 -8.80 6.18
N LYS A 65 9.81 -8.92 6.89
CA LYS A 65 10.30 -7.90 7.82
C LYS A 65 10.74 -6.66 7.05
N CYS A 66 10.23 -5.51 7.47
CA CYS A 66 10.49 -4.21 6.82
C CYS A 66 10.99 -3.15 7.81
N ILE A 67 11.43 -3.55 9.01
CA ILE A 67 11.87 -2.63 10.08
C ILE A 67 12.93 -1.62 9.61
N GLN A 68 13.79 -2.00 8.68
CA GLN A 68 14.81 -1.12 8.11
C GLN A 68 14.23 0.11 7.40
N LEU A 69 12.99 0.01 6.87
CA LEU A 69 12.28 1.11 6.23
C LEU A 69 11.76 2.16 7.22
N LEU A 70 11.70 1.82 8.50
CA LEU A 70 11.29 2.74 9.56
C LEU A 70 12.47 3.53 10.13
N LEU A 71 13.71 3.17 9.76
CA LEU A 71 14.93 3.85 10.20
C LEU A 71 15.22 5.05 9.30
N LEU A 72 15.06 6.25 9.83
CA LEU A 72 15.37 7.49 9.12
C LEU A 72 16.89 7.58 8.82
N GLY A 73 17.23 8.09 7.63
CA GLY A 73 18.61 8.39 7.24
C GLY A 73 19.42 7.21 6.70
N VAL A 74 18.88 5.98 6.69
CA VAL A 74 19.47 4.84 6.00
C VAL A 74 18.82 4.72 4.62
N PRO A 75 19.59 4.72 3.50
CA PRO A 75 19.01 4.51 2.19
C PRO A 75 18.36 3.13 2.13
N ALA A 76 17.07 3.09 1.84
CA ALA A 76 16.35 1.84 1.70
C ALA A 76 16.88 1.06 0.49
N THR A 77 17.24 -0.20 0.69
CA THR A 77 17.60 -1.15 -0.39
C THR A 77 16.47 -2.11 -0.73
N ALA A 78 15.37 -2.02 0.02
CA ALA A 78 14.16 -2.79 -0.15
C ALA A 78 12.93 -1.86 0.02
N GLU A 79 11.78 -2.24 -0.52
CA GLU A 79 10.49 -1.60 -0.26
C GLU A 79 9.41 -2.67 -0.19
N CYS A 80 8.31 -2.43 0.52
CA CYS A 80 7.17 -3.34 0.43
C CYS A 80 6.62 -3.32 -1.01
N GLY A 81 6.27 -4.50 -1.52
CA GLY A 81 5.75 -4.65 -2.88
C GLY A 81 4.45 -3.89 -3.13
N GLU A 82 3.97 -3.95 -4.37
CA GLU A 82 2.79 -3.20 -4.80
C GLU A 82 1.58 -3.42 -3.88
N GLY A 83 1.00 -2.31 -3.41
CA GLY A 83 -0.17 -2.33 -2.55
C GLY A 83 0.07 -2.77 -1.10
N LEU A 84 1.33 -2.86 -0.68
CA LEU A 84 1.74 -3.13 0.69
C LEU A 84 2.35 -1.89 1.35
N LYS A 85 2.32 -1.83 2.68
CA LYS A 85 3.02 -0.84 3.49
C LYS A 85 3.78 -1.53 4.62
N CYS A 86 4.84 -0.90 5.11
CA CYS A 86 5.49 -1.38 6.32
C CYS A 86 4.67 -0.96 7.55
N SER A 87 4.12 -1.93 8.28
CA SER A 87 3.40 -1.64 9.53
C SER A 87 4.38 -1.35 10.67
N PRO A 88 4.26 -0.22 11.38
CA PRO A 88 5.07 0.04 12.57
C PRO A 88 4.81 -0.96 13.71
N GLU A 89 3.60 -1.50 13.79
CA GLU A 89 3.17 -2.40 14.85
C GLU A 89 3.78 -3.80 14.71
N SER A 90 3.67 -4.38 13.51
CA SER A 90 4.17 -5.74 13.25
C SER A 90 5.59 -5.77 12.68
N GLN A 91 6.10 -4.62 12.25
CA GLN A 91 7.38 -4.45 11.56
C GLN A 91 7.48 -5.34 10.30
N THR A 92 6.34 -5.60 9.68
CA THR A 92 6.21 -6.42 8.48
C THR A 92 5.42 -5.70 7.41
N CYS A 93 5.63 -6.09 6.16
CA CYS A 93 4.82 -5.62 5.05
C CYS A 93 3.40 -6.17 5.18
N VAL A 94 2.41 -5.29 5.25
CA VAL A 94 0.99 -5.62 5.34
C VAL A 94 0.24 -4.97 4.19
N LYS A 95 -0.92 -5.50 3.81
CA LYS A 95 -1.78 -4.85 2.82
C LYS A 95 -2.15 -3.44 3.27
N LYS A 96 -1.98 -2.48 2.36
CA LYS A 96 -2.58 -1.15 2.51
C LYS A 96 -4.10 -1.31 2.59
N ASN A 97 -4.73 -0.48 3.41
CA ASN A 97 -6.19 -0.42 3.47
C ASN A 97 -6.74 0.23 2.18
N CYS A 98 -8.07 0.31 2.06
CA CYS A 98 -8.71 0.82 0.85
C CYS A 98 -8.33 2.27 0.57
N LEU A 99 -8.34 3.15 1.59
CA LEU A 99 -8.03 4.57 1.41
C LEU A 99 -6.57 4.80 1.00
N GLU A 100 -5.64 4.07 1.61
CA GLU A 100 -4.22 4.10 1.24
C GLU A 100 -4.00 3.60 -0.18
N ARG A 101 -4.67 2.50 -0.58
CA ARG A 101 -4.62 2.00 -1.96
C ARG A 101 -5.25 2.96 -2.96
N LYS A 102 -6.34 3.63 -2.57
CA LYS A 102 -7.00 4.63 -3.39
C LYS A 102 -6.08 5.83 -3.64
N ALA A 103 -5.35 6.27 -2.62
CA ALA A 103 -4.37 7.35 -2.74
C ALA A 103 -3.22 7.02 -3.72
N ASP A 104 -2.79 5.76 -3.80
CA ASP A 104 -1.76 5.32 -4.78
C ASP A 104 -2.20 5.60 -6.23
N PHE A 105 -3.52 5.56 -6.52
CA PHE A 105 -4.07 5.83 -7.85
C PHE A 105 -4.38 7.31 -8.08
N GLU A 106 -4.76 8.04 -7.03
CA GLU A 106 -5.11 9.46 -7.11
C GLU A 106 -3.88 10.39 -7.13
N GLY A 107 -2.75 9.95 -6.56
CA GLY A 107 -1.50 10.73 -6.48
C GLY A 107 -0.72 10.89 -7.79
N ASN A 108 -1.23 10.38 -8.92
CA ASN A 108 -0.60 10.53 -10.23
C ASN A 108 -1.42 11.52 -11.08
N LEU A 109 -0.83 12.68 -11.42
CA LEU A 109 -1.47 13.85 -12.07
C LEU A 109 -2.16 13.52 -13.41
N LEU A 110 -1.87 12.36 -13.99
CA LEU A 110 -2.68 11.73 -15.01
C LEU A 110 -3.59 10.71 -14.33
N THR A 111 -4.84 11.09 -14.04
CA THR A 111 -5.90 10.11 -13.77
C THR A 111 -5.98 9.23 -15.02
N ARG A 112 -5.22 8.12 -15.03
CA ARG A 112 -5.14 7.24 -16.20
C ARG A 112 -6.56 6.82 -16.50
N VAL A 113 -7.08 7.15 -17.68
CA VAL A 113 -8.36 6.60 -18.14
C VAL A 113 -8.25 5.07 -18.01
N GLY A 114 -9.08 4.48 -17.14
CA GLY A 114 -9.01 3.07 -16.79
C GLY A 114 -8.32 2.72 -15.47
N ALA A 115 -7.87 3.69 -14.67
CA ALA A 115 -7.43 3.42 -13.29
C ALA A 115 -8.60 2.85 -12.47
N PRO A 116 -8.35 1.84 -11.62
CA PRO A 116 -9.40 1.23 -10.82
C PRO A 116 -9.97 2.24 -9.81
N LYS A 117 -11.28 2.49 -9.88
CA LYS A 117 -11.98 3.28 -8.86
C LYS A 117 -12.35 2.38 -7.69
N LEU A 118 -11.64 2.53 -6.58
CA LEU A 118 -11.92 1.78 -5.35
C LEU A 118 -13.06 2.43 -4.55
N ASN A 119 -13.98 1.61 -4.08
CA ASN A 119 -15.04 2.01 -3.16
C ASN A 119 -14.58 1.67 -1.73
N CYS A 120 -14.44 2.68 -0.89
CA CYS A 120 -13.94 2.52 0.48
C CYS A 120 -15.01 2.94 1.48
N GLU A 121 -15.02 2.29 2.64
CA GLU A 121 -15.74 2.73 3.82
C GLU A 121 -14.94 3.85 4.55
N ASP A 122 -15.61 4.65 5.36
CA ASP A 122 -15.01 5.81 6.04
C ASP A 122 -13.89 5.41 7.03
N ASN A 123 -13.94 4.19 7.55
CA ASN A 123 -12.94 3.63 8.45
C ASN A 123 -11.64 3.18 7.74
N GLY A 124 -11.58 3.25 6.42
CA GLY A 124 -10.44 2.80 5.63
C GLY A 124 -10.58 1.42 5.00
N ASP A 125 -11.60 0.64 5.37
CA ASP A 125 -11.83 -0.69 4.83
C ASP A 125 -12.41 -0.64 3.40
N TYR A 126 -12.33 -1.75 2.69
CA TYR A 126 -13.00 -1.88 1.41
C TYR A 126 -14.51 -2.00 1.62
N SER A 127 -15.31 -1.32 0.79
CA SER A 127 -16.74 -1.59 0.72
C SER A 127 -17.01 -3.02 0.19
N PRO A 128 -18.13 -3.66 0.56
CA PRO A 128 -18.44 -5.04 0.18
C PRO A 128 -18.34 -5.34 -1.31
N LYS A 129 -18.81 -4.40 -2.13
CA LYS A 129 -18.79 -4.47 -3.58
C LYS A 129 -17.65 -3.63 -4.17
N GLN A 130 -16.78 -4.26 -4.95
CA GLN A 130 -15.80 -3.58 -5.79
C GLN A 130 -16.11 -3.81 -7.27
N CYS A 131 -16.15 -2.74 -8.04
CA CYS A 131 -16.32 -2.80 -9.49
C CYS A 131 -15.03 -2.36 -10.17
N LEU A 132 -14.40 -3.31 -10.88
CA LEU A 132 -13.13 -3.11 -11.57
C LEU A 132 -13.34 -3.42 -13.05
N GLY A 133 -13.24 -2.41 -13.90
CA GLY A 133 -13.54 -2.54 -15.33
C GLY A 133 -15.02 -2.90 -15.56
N SER A 134 -15.29 -4.00 -16.26
CA SER A 134 -16.64 -4.46 -16.60
C SER A 134 -17.26 -5.43 -15.60
N LYS A 135 -16.57 -5.75 -14.49
CA LYS A 135 -17.04 -6.74 -13.50
C LYS A 135 -17.13 -6.14 -12.11
N CYS A 136 -18.13 -6.57 -11.37
CA CYS A 136 -18.27 -6.29 -9.94
C CYS A 136 -18.16 -7.59 -9.16
N MET A 137 -17.51 -7.53 -7.99
CA MET A 137 -17.28 -8.68 -7.13
C MET A 137 -17.41 -8.33 -5.65
N CYS A 138 -17.73 -9.33 -4.85
CA CYS A 138 -17.69 -9.21 -3.40
C CYS A 138 -16.26 -9.33 -2.90
N VAL A 139 -15.88 -8.48 -1.95
CA VAL A 139 -14.56 -8.48 -1.32
C VAL A 139 -14.66 -8.46 0.20
N THR A 140 -13.64 -9.00 0.86
CA THR A 140 -13.48 -8.89 2.32
C THR A 140 -13.19 -7.43 2.72
N LYS A 141 -13.21 -7.13 4.03
CA LYS A 141 -12.78 -5.81 4.54
C LYS A 141 -11.36 -5.43 4.14
N LYS A 142 -10.49 -6.44 3.91
CA LYS A 142 -9.11 -6.27 3.45
C LYS A 142 -8.98 -6.15 1.91
N GLY A 143 -10.09 -6.23 1.18
CA GLY A 143 -10.12 -6.14 -0.28
C GLY A 143 -9.85 -7.45 -1.02
N ASP A 144 -9.78 -8.58 -0.30
CA ASP A 144 -9.60 -9.89 -0.93
C ASP A 144 -10.89 -10.34 -1.60
N ARG A 145 -10.81 -10.83 -2.83
CA ARG A 145 -11.98 -11.32 -3.57
C ARG A 145 -12.59 -12.53 -2.88
N ILE A 146 -13.89 -12.47 -2.61
CA ILE A 146 -14.69 -13.61 -2.19
C ILE A 146 -15.11 -14.35 -3.47
N SER A 147 -14.70 -15.62 -3.60
CA SER A 147 -14.98 -16.43 -4.79
C SER A 147 -16.49 -16.62 -5.02
N ASN A 148 -16.88 -16.83 -6.27
CA ASN A 148 -18.25 -17.10 -6.75
C ASN A 148 -19.24 -15.93 -6.77
N TYR A 149 -18.94 -14.81 -6.11
CA TYR A 149 -19.81 -13.64 -6.11
C TYR A 149 -19.25 -12.56 -7.06
N MET A 150 -19.40 -12.80 -8.36
CA MET A 150 -18.94 -11.91 -9.41
C MET A 150 -19.97 -11.85 -10.53
N VAL A 151 -20.34 -10.64 -10.91
CA VAL A 151 -21.31 -10.36 -11.98
C VAL A 151 -20.77 -9.30 -12.92
N ASN A 152 -21.41 -9.13 -14.07
CA ASN A 152 -21.08 -8.00 -14.92
C ASN A 152 -21.60 -6.70 -14.31
N ILE A 153 -20.97 -5.57 -14.65
CA ILE A 153 -21.30 -4.27 -14.05
C ILE A 153 -22.77 -3.88 -14.21
N TRP A 154 -23.43 -4.28 -15.31
CA TRP A 154 -24.85 -4.00 -15.55
C TRP A 154 -25.81 -4.85 -14.69
N GLU A 155 -25.33 -5.93 -14.07
CA GLU A 155 -26.10 -6.82 -13.17
C GLU A 155 -25.89 -6.48 -11.69
N ALA A 156 -25.03 -5.50 -11.38
CA ALA A 156 -24.53 -5.22 -10.04
C ALA A 156 -25.32 -4.13 -9.29
N LEU A 157 -26.45 -3.69 -9.82
CA LEU A 157 -27.26 -2.60 -9.24
C LEU A 157 -27.71 -2.93 -7.82
N ASP A 158 -28.24 -4.14 -7.63
CA ASP A 158 -28.75 -4.75 -6.40
C ASP A 158 -27.73 -5.70 -5.74
N MET A 159 -26.46 -5.60 -6.11
CA MET A 159 -25.39 -6.38 -5.47
C MET A 159 -24.97 -5.73 -4.15
N GLY A 160 -25.31 -6.39 -3.04
CA GLY A 160 -24.99 -6.00 -1.67
C GLY A 160 -23.68 -6.62 -1.17
N CYS A 161 -23.54 -7.95 -1.23
CA CYS A 161 -22.42 -8.76 -0.71
C CYS A 161 -22.45 -9.12 0.78
N GLU A 162 -23.57 -8.86 1.44
CA GLU A 162 -23.68 -8.95 2.91
C GLU A 162 -23.63 -10.40 3.37
N CYS A 163 -24.35 -11.28 2.67
CA CYS A 163 -24.33 -12.72 2.91
C CYS A 163 -22.98 -13.33 2.57
N ALA A 164 -22.39 -12.92 1.44
CA ALA A 164 -21.08 -13.41 1.00
C ALA A 164 -19.97 -13.09 2.02
N ARG A 165 -19.97 -11.88 2.59
CA ARG A 165 -19.02 -11.51 3.65
C ARG A 165 -19.24 -12.33 4.92
N ALA A 166 -20.49 -12.50 5.35
CA ALA A 166 -20.81 -13.28 6.53
C ALA A 166 -20.40 -14.76 6.38
N GLU A 167 -20.66 -15.36 5.22
CA GLU A 167 -20.23 -16.73 4.90
C GLU A 167 -18.71 -16.86 4.94
N TYR A 168 -17.97 -15.92 4.34
CA TYR A 168 -16.51 -15.90 4.37
C TYR A 168 -15.96 -15.78 5.80
N GLU A 169 -16.49 -14.85 6.60
CA GLU A 169 -16.04 -14.68 7.99
C GLU A 169 -16.34 -15.92 8.85
N TYR A 170 -17.44 -16.62 8.58
CA TYR A 170 -17.78 -17.87 9.24
C TYR A 170 -16.84 -19.01 8.83
N SER A 171 -16.53 -19.16 7.54
CA SER A 171 -15.61 -20.20 7.07
C SER A 171 -14.21 -20.02 7.63
N GLN A 172 -13.74 -18.77 7.79
CA GLN A 172 -12.43 -18.49 8.38
C GLN A 172 -12.33 -18.87 9.87
N LYS A 173 -13.46 -19.01 10.57
CA LYS A 173 -13.51 -19.45 11.98
C LYS A 173 -13.58 -20.98 12.13
N GLY A 174 -13.49 -21.74 11.04
CA GLY A 174 -13.54 -23.21 11.04
C GLY A 174 -14.95 -23.80 11.14
N GLY A 175 -15.98 -23.00 10.82
CA GLY A 175 -17.34 -23.51 10.72
C GLY A 175 -17.54 -24.33 9.44
N ASN A 176 -17.94 -25.59 9.59
CA ASN A 176 -18.19 -26.53 8.47
C ASN A 176 -19.68 -26.67 8.13
N ASP A 177 -20.58 -26.23 9.01
CA ASP A 177 -22.00 -26.15 8.70
C ASP A 177 -22.24 -24.97 7.75
N LYS A 178 -23.12 -25.11 6.76
CA LYS A 178 -23.40 -24.05 5.79
C LYS A 178 -24.75 -23.38 6.12
N PRO A 179 -24.83 -22.50 7.14
CA PRO A 179 -26.10 -21.86 7.53
C PRO A 179 -26.48 -20.70 6.59
N PHE A 180 -25.65 -20.37 5.60
CA PHE A 180 -25.86 -19.24 4.71
C PHE A 180 -26.43 -19.70 3.37
N ASN A 181 -27.59 -19.15 3.02
CA ASN A 181 -28.15 -19.23 1.68
C ASN A 181 -27.92 -17.87 1.01
N CYS A 182 -26.86 -17.76 0.20
CA CYS A 182 -26.50 -16.53 -0.51
C CYS A 182 -26.78 -16.65 -2.01
N ASP A 183 -27.33 -15.60 -2.63
CA ASP A 183 -27.49 -15.53 -4.08
C ASP A 183 -26.16 -15.23 -4.81
N SER A 184 -26.14 -15.25 -6.13
CA SER A 184 -24.91 -14.99 -6.92
C SER A 184 -24.37 -13.55 -6.79
N LYS A 185 -25.16 -12.63 -6.24
CA LYS A 185 -24.78 -11.23 -5.94
C LYS A 185 -24.33 -11.05 -4.48
N GLY A 186 -24.29 -12.15 -3.71
CA GLY A 186 -23.84 -12.16 -2.33
C GLY A 186 -24.86 -11.57 -1.36
N ASN A 187 -26.14 -11.45 -1.76
CA ASN A 187 -27.23 -11.09 -0.87
C ASN A 187 -27.77 -12.34 -0.17
N TYR A 188 -28.44 -12.17 0.97
CA TYR A 188 -29.20 -13.25 1.58
C TYR A 188 -30.39 -13.58 0.67
N PHE A 189 -30.67 -14.87 0.45
CA PHE A 189 -31.96 -15.26 -0.11
C PHE A 189 -33.06 -14.82 0.87
N GLY A 190 -34.03 -14.07 0.35
CA GLY A 190 -35.26 -13.72 1.05
C GLY A 190 -36.22 -14.91 1.18
#